data_AF-A0A9E8D7G4-F1
#
_entry.id   AF-A0A9E8D7G4-F1
#
_cell.length_a   1.000
_cell.length_b   1.000
_cell.length_c   1.000
_cell.angle_alpha   90.00
_cell.angle_beta   90.00
_cell.angle_gamma   90.00
#
_symmetry.space_group_name_H-M   'P 1'
#
loop_
_entity.id
_entity.type
_entity.pdbx_description
1 polymer ?
#
loop_
_entity_poly.entity_id
_entity_poly.type
_entity_poly.pdbx_seq_one_letter_code
_entity_poly.pdbx_strand_id
1 'polypeptide(L)'
;MKDKRIFKIELPSVDVLGVRSIEKRTNGDVVETRAGSFTHKYIAPFFLIVEDNLAKQVIDVIASEFTSLPRKYILSGVWVNQAACLLGFLMYAKELESTNVPQFSILSIDDGDIQKEEKEKRLNKLLKGNYFGEELGVAKKLLSELMLSFNLEYLDRNVKKGLPEYNHKKWFEEIDKEVILSIDKPSNLHEERKVESLLELIKFSKSIELNDYHSYYEELRKFRPSNTLDLFHMTEFFVLNAIKKYNKVKWDAYVGRIRDALVDVKEENRKRFVEADMYFNKRNN
;
A
#
# COMPACT_ATOMS: atom_id res chain seq x y z
N MET A 1 -18.99 42.69 28.46
CA MET A 1 -18.20 42.31 27.28
C MET A 1 -18.03 40.80 27.25
N LYS A 2 -18.37 40.13 26.14
CA LYS A 2 -18.14 38.70 25.94
C LYS A 2 -16.71 38.50 25.47
N ASP A 3 -15.88 37.81 26.23
CA ASP A 3 -14.52 37.43 25.79
C ASP A 3 -14.61 36.09 25.07
N LYS A 4 -14.46 36.11 23.73
CA LYS A 4 -14.56 34.92 22.86
C LYS A 4 -13.20 34.71 22.20
N ARG A 5 -12.54 33.60 22.56
CA ARG A 5 -11.26 33.20 21.95
C ARG A 5 -11.49 32.04 20.98
N ILE A 6 -10.94 32.17 19.78
CA ILE A 6 -11.08 31.19 18.68
C ILE A 6 -9.68 30.68 18.33
N PHE A 7 -9.53 29.36 18.27
CA PHE A 7 -8.27 28.69 17.89
C PHE A 7 -8.49 27.82 16.66
N LYS A 8 -7.59 27.91 15.69
CA LYS A 8 -7.57 27.09 14.46
C LYS A 8 -6.37 26.14 14.54
N ILE A 9 -6.58 24.84 14.33
CA ILE A 9 -5.54 23.81 14.44
C ILE A 9 -5.64 22.90 13.20
N GLU A 10 -4.52 22.68 12.51
CA GLU A 10 -4.38 21.80 11.35
C GLU A 10 -3.25 20.78 11.62
N LEU A 11 -3.49 19.48 11.34
CA LEU A 11 -2.47 18.42 11.47
C LEU A 11 -2.39 17.61 10.16
N PRO A 12 -1.25 17.59 9.45
CA PRO A 12 -1.14 16.97 8.12
C PRO A 12 -1.23 15.43 8.07
N SER A 13 -1.05 14.74 9.20
CA SER A 13 -0.97 13.27 9.28
C SER A 13 -2.30 12.59 9.62
N VAL A 14 -3.34 13.37 9.91
CA VAL A 14 -4.69 12.92 10.23
C VAL A 14 -5.62 13.98 9.65
N ASP A 15 -6.49 13.65 8.70
CA ASP A 15 -7.44 14.60 8.10
C ASP A 15 -8.35 15.23 9.18
N VAL A 16 -7.91 16.33 9.80
CA VAL A 16 -8.59 16.97 10.95
C VAL A 16 -8.64 18.49 10.78
N LEU A 17 -9.86 19.03 10.62
CA LEU A 17 -10.18 20.46 10.57
C LEU A 17 -11.23 20.79 11.63
N GLY A 18 -10.86 21.42 12.75
CA GLY A 18 -11.78 21.71 13.86
C GLY A 18 -11.65 23.13 14.42
N VAL A 19 -12.78 23.67 14.91
CA VAL A 19 -12.83 24.95 15.63
C VAL A 19 -13.29 24.69 17.07
N ARG A 20 -12.50 25.17 18.03
CA ARG A 20 -12.86 25.21 19.44
C ARG A 20 -13.18 26.64 19.84
N SER A 21 -14.36 26.86 20.41
CA SER A 21 -14.72 28.16 21.02
C SER A 21 -15.15 27.97 22.47
N ILE A 22 -14.60 28.80 23.34
CA ILE A 22 -14.95 28.85 24.76
C ILE A 22 -15.60 30.22 25.00
N GLU A 23 -16.84 30.21 25.50
CA GLU A 23 -17.57 31.41 25.89
C GLU A 23 -17.83 31.38 27.40
N LYS A 24 -17.32 32.40 28.11
CA LYS A 24 -17.68 32.64 29.51
C LYS A 24 -18.90 33.54 29.57
N ARG A 25 -19.98 33.04 30.15
CA ARG A 25 -21.22 33.79 30.35
C ARG A 25 -21.16 34.60 31.64
N THR A 26 -21.95 35.65 31.69
CA THR A 26 -22.00 36.61 32.80
C THR A 26 -22.51 36.02 34.12
N ASN A 27 -23.18 34.87 34.08
CA ASN A 27 -23.62 34.11 35.25
C ASN A 27 -22.55 33.17 35.81
N GLY A 28 -21.33 33.15 35.24
CA GLY A 28 -20.22 32.29 35.68
C GLY A 28 -20.10 30.97 34.91
N ASP A 29 -21.10 30.62 34.09
CA ASP A 29 -21.07 29.39 33.30
C ASP A 29 -20.03 29.48 32.18
N VAL A 30 -19.28 28.39 32.00
CA VAL A 30 -18.39 28.22 30.86
C VAL A 30 -19.06 27.26 29.87
N VAL A 31 -19.38 27.77 28.69
CA VAL A 31 -19.91 26.94 27.61
C VAL A 31 -18.80 26.66 26.62
N GLU A 32 -18.46 25.38 26.47
CA GLU A 32 -17.54 24.91 25.44
C GLU A 32 -18.35 24.39 24.25
N THR A 33 -18.17 25.04 23.09
CA THR A 33 -18.76 24.59 21.83
C THR A 33 -17.63 24.04 20.94
N ARG A 34 -17.78 22.78 20.56
CA ARG A 34 -16.90 22.10 19.60
C ARG A 34 -17.66 21.92 18.30
N ALA A 35 -17.18 22.52 17.22
CA ALA A 35 -17.78 22.41 15.89
C ALA A 35 -16.70 22.09 14.86
N GLY A 36 -17.03 21.24 13.88
CA GLY A 36 -16.03 20.60 13.04
C GLY A 36 -15.31 19.46 13.77
N SER A 37 -14.18 19.01 13.21
CA SER A 37 -13.56 17.67 13.34
C SER A 37 -13.28 17.06 14.73
N PHE A 38 -13.62 17.73 15.83
CA PHE A 38 -13.60 17.11 17.17
C PHE A 38 -14.69 16.02 17.39
N THR A 39 -15.55 15.76 16.40
CA THR A 39 -16.43 14.60 16.31
C THR A 39 -15.89 13.49 15.40
N HIS A 40 -14.66 13.55 14.88
CA HIS A 40 -14.15 12.49 14.01
C HIS A 40 -14.01 11.18 14.79
N LYS A 41 -14.97 10.29 14.54
CA LYS A 41 -14.89 8.86 14.88
C LYS A 41 -13.51 8.37 14.46
N TYR A 42 -12.74 7.83 15.39
CA TYR A 42 -11.47 7.19 15.07
C TYR A 42 -11.75 6.07 14.06
N ILE A 43 -11.28 6.23 12.83
CA ILE A 43 -11.33 5.18 11.81
C ILE A 43 -10.03 4.40 11.95
N ALA A 44 -10.13 3.13 12.36
CA ALA A 44 -8.96 2.29 12.42
C ALA A 44 -8.41 2.04 10.99
N PRO A 45 -7.09 1.91 10.83
CA PRO A 45 -6.52 1.50 9.54
C PRO A 45 -7.03 0.12 9.13
N PHE A 46 -7.21 -0.09 7.83
CA PHE A 46 -7.49 -1.42 7.30
C PHE A 46 -6.22 -2.28 7.31
N PHE A 47 -6.38 -3.60 7.22
CA PHE A 47 -5.28 -4.55 7.23
C PHE A 47 -4.91 -5.00 5.82
N LEU A 48 -3.61 -5.08 5.55
CA LEU A 48 -3.04 -5.64 4.34
C LEU A 48 -2.15 -6.80 4.69
N ILE A 49 -2.53 -8.00 4.24
CA ILE A 49 -1.68 -9.17 4.30
C ILE A 49 -0.83 -9.18 3.04
N VAL A 50 0.49 -9.19 3.19
CA VAL A 50 1.44 -9.19 2.07
C VAL A 50 2.43 -10.33 2.24
N GLU A 51 2.99 -10.81 1.13
CA GLU A 51 3.91 -11.94 1.15
C GLU A 51 5.20 -11.56 1.87
N ASP A 52 5.83 -10.49 1.40
CA ASP A 52 7.16 -10.09 1.82
C ASP A 52 7.34 -8.56 1.90
N ASN A 53 8.59 -8.13 2.06
CA ASN A 53 8.94 -6.71 2.14
C ASN A 53 8.88 -6.00 0.78
N LEU A 54 9.11 -6.70 -0.34
CA LEU A 54 9.04 -6.10 -1.66
C LEU A 54 7.60 -5.72 -2.00
N ALA A 55 6.64 -6.63 -1.80
CA ALA A 55 5.21 -6.37 -1.97
C ALA A 55 4.76 -5.18 -1.10
N LYS A 56 5.22 -5.11 0.15
CA LYS A 56 4.98 -3.98 1.04
C LYS A 56 5.49 -2.66 0.43
N GLN A 57 6.72 -2.63 -0.08
CA GLN A 57 7.32 -1.44 -0.66
C GLN A 57 6.60 -0.98 -1.92
N VAL A 58 6.15 -1.89 -2.78
CA VAL A 58 5.31 -1.55 -3.94
C VAL A 58 4.04 -0.84 -3.48
N ILE A 59 3.35 -1.35 -2.45
CA ILE A 59 2.17 -0.71 -1.87
C ILE A 59 2.51 0.65 -1.25
N ASP A 60 3.66 0.80 -0.61
CA ASP A 60 4.10 2.09 -0.07
C ASP A 60 4.31 3.14 -1.18
N VAL A 61 4.83 2.73 -2.35
CA VAL A 61 4.96 3.60 -3.53
C VAL A 61 3.60 3.96 -4.14
N ILE A 62 2.65 3.03 -4.17
CA ILE A 62 1.25 3.33 -4.56
C ILE A 62 0.66 4.34 -3.59
N ALA A 63 0.82 4.09 -2.29
CA ALA A 63 0.23 4.91 -1.25
C ALA A 63 0.76 6.35 -1.22
N SER A 64 1.97 6.58 -1.72
CA SER A 64 2.55 7.93 -1.82
C SER A 64 1.78 8.84 -2.79
N GLU A 65 0.86 8.29 -3.58
CA GLU A 65 -0.05 9.05 -4.48
C GLU A 65 -1.25 9.64 -3.73
N PHE A 66 -1.51 9.17 -2.51
CA PHE A 66 -2.70 9.54 -1.75
C PHE A 66 -2.32 10.43 -0.56
N THR A 67 -3.12 11.47 -0.32
CA THR A 67 -3.00 12.30 0.89
C THR A 67 -3.14 11.46 2.16
N SER A 68 -4.00 10.42 2.12
CA SER A 68 -4.29 9.56 3.26
C SER A 68 -4.73 8.18 2.79
N LEU A 69 -3.99 7.13 3.18
CA LEU A 69 -4.30 5.72 2.96
C LEU A 69 -3.89 4.90 4.20
N PRO A 70 -4.65 5.00 5.31
CA PRO A 70 -4.27 4.43 6.60
C PRO A 70 -4.36 2.90 6.57
N ARG A 71 -3.21 2.23 6.71
CA ARG A 71 -3.09 0.77 6.58
C ARG A 71 -2.13 0.18 7.60
N LYS A 72 -2.34 -1.08 7.96
CA LYS A 72 -1.41 -1.90 8.75
C LYS A 72 -1.04 -3.15 7.97
N TYR A 73 0.24 -3.49 8.00
CA TYR A 73 0.77 -4.65 7.29
C TYR A 73 0.84 -5.88 8.18
N ILE A 74 0.53 -7.04 7.59
CA ILE A 74 0.78 -8.37 8.15
C ILE A 74 1.66 -9.09 7.13
N LEU A 75 2.92 -9.36 7.49
CA LEU A 75 3.83 -10.15 6.65
C LEU A 75 3.52 -11.63 6.85
N SER A 76 3.22 -12.32 5.77
CA SER A 76 2.80 -13.74 5.79
C SER A 76 3.92 -14.72 5.43
N GLY A 77 4.95 -14.24 4.72
CA GLY A 77 6.11 -14.99 4.24
C GLY A 77 5.83 -15.91 3.05
N VAL A 78 4.64 -16.52 2.99
CA VAL A 78 4.22 -17.38 1.87
C VAL A 78 2.72 -17.23 1.62
N TRP A 79 2.34 -17.37 0.35
CA TRP A 79 0.94 -17.29 -0.10
C TRP A 79 -0.07 -18.14 0.69
N VAL A 80 0.29 -19.38 1.09
CA VAL A 80 -0.65 -20.26 1.82
C VAL A 80 -1.02 -19.67 3.20
N ASN A 81 -0.06 -19.01 3.85
CA ASN A 81 -0.31 -18.33 5.12
C ASN A 81 -1.21 -17.11 4.90
N GLN A 82 -1.10 -16.43 3.76
CA GLN A 82 -2.00 -15.33 3.41
C GLN A 82 -3.45 -15.78 3.37
N ALA A 83 -3.71 -16.86 2.62
CA ALA A 83 -5.06 -17.42 2.47
C ALA A 83 -5.64 -17.87 3.81
N ALA A 84 -4.84 -18.57 4.63
CA ALA A 84 -5.26 -19.01 5.97
C ALA A 84 -5.56 -17.84 6.90
N CYS A 85 -4.69 -16.83 6.93
CA CYS A 85 -4.84 -15.63 7.75
C CYS A 85 -6.10 -14.84 7.34
N LEU A 86 -6.27 -14.60 6.03
CA LEU A 86 -7.44 -13.92 5.50
C LEU A 86 -8.74 -14.66 5.86
N LEU A 87 -8.77 -15.99 5.72
CA LEU A 87 -9.92 -16.79 6.12
C LEU A 87 -10.26 -16.62 7.61
N GLY A 88 -9.26 -16.68 8.48
CA GLY A 88 -9.46 -16.47 9.92
C GLY A 88 -10.05 -15.09 10.24
N PHE A 89 -9.57 -14.05 9.57
CA PHE A 89 -10.12 -12.70 9.69
C PHE A 89 -11.56 -12.60 9.21
N LEU A 90 -11.90 -13.25 8.09
CA LEU A 90 -13.27 -13.28 7.56
C LEU A 90 -14.23 -14.02 8.49
N MET A 91 -13.79 -15.15 9.05
CA MET A 91 -14.59 -15.89 10.04
C MET A 91 -14.85 -15.04 11.28
N TYR A 92 -13.81 -14.36 11.80
CA TYR A 92 -13.96 -13.49 12.95
C TYR A 92 -14.86 -12.28 12.65
N ALA A 93 -14.75 -11.68 11.45
CA ALA A 93 -15.62 -10.60 11.04
C ALA A 93 -17.10 -11.02 11.00
N LYS A 94 -17.39 -12.25 10.57
CA LYS A 94 -18.74 -12.82 10.57
C LYS A 94 -19.31 -12.96 11.99
N GLU A 95 -18.51 -13.42 12.95
CA GLU A 95 -18.92 -13.47 14.37
C GLU A 95 -19.21 -12.08 14.97
N LEU A 96 -18.59 -11.03 14.41
CA LEU A 96 -18.85 -9.65 14.83
C LEU A 96 -20.11 -9.03 14.20
N GLU A 97 -20.73 -9.65 13.19
CA GLU A 97 -21.94 -9.12 12.52
C GLU A 97 -23.10 -8.90 13.50
N SER A 98 -23.22 -9.73 14.53
CA SER A 98 -24.25 -9.61 15.56
C SER A 98 -23.90 -8.59 16.65
N THR A 99 -22.80 -7.85 16.50
CA THR A 99 -22.30 -6.89 17.49
C THR A 99 -22.29 -5.47 16.92
N ASN A 100 -22.22 -4.46 17.79
CA ASN A 100 -22.05 -3.06 17.36
C ASN A 100 -20.58 -2.70 17.04
N VAL A 101 -19.66 -3.68 17.04
CA VAL A 101 -18.25 -3.43 16.76
C VAL A 101 -18.05 -3.25 15.26
N PRO A 102 -17.46 -2.14 14.78
CA PRO A 102 -17.19 -1.96 13.35
C PRO A 102 -16.25 -3.06 12.86
N GLN A 103 -16.65 -3.72 11.79
CA GLN A 103 -15.77 -4.66 11.11
C GLN A 103 -14.62 -3.90 10.44
N PHE A 104 -13.40 -4.30 10.75
CA PHE A 104 -12.22 -3.81 10.04
C PHE A 104 -12.20 -4.41 8.63
N SER A 105 -11.76 -3.61 7.65
CA SER A 105 -11.53 -4.13 6.31
C SER A 105 -10.16 -4.78 6.19
N ILE A 106 -10.07 -5.81 5.34
CA ILE A 106 -8.83 -6.57 5.11
C ILE A 106 -8.71 -6.96 3.64
N LEU A 107 -7.47 -6.96 3.14
CA LEU A 107 -7.11 -7.41 1.79
C LEU A 107 -5.81 -8.21 1.86
N SER A 108 -5.63 -9.17 0.96
CA SER A 108 -4.38 -9.90 0.77
C SER A 108 -3.80 -9.59 -0.60
N ILE A 109 -2.49 -9.34 -0.67
CA ILE A 109 -1.77 -9.03 -1.92
C ILE A 109 -0.52 -9.92 -2.01
N ASP A 110 -0.46 -10.76 -3.03
CA ASP A 110 0.74 -11.54 -3.39
C ASP A 110 1.58 -10.84 -4.46
N ASP A 111 2.84 -11.24 -4.57
CA ASP A 111 3.84 -10.62 -5.44
C ASP A 111 3.62 -10.89 -6.95
N GLY A 112 2.66 -11.77 -7.29
CA GLY A 112 2.26 -12.09 -8.66
C GLY A 112 2.94 -13.32 -9.26
N ASP A 113 3.83 -14.00 -8.55
CA ASP A 113 4.64 -15.10 -9.11
C ASP A 113 3.88 -16.45 -9.22
N ILE A 114 2.78 -16.63 -8.47
CA ILE A 114 1.95 -17.83 -8.52
C ILE A 114 0.85 -17.71 -9.57
N GLN A 115 0.82 -18.68 -10.50
CA GLN A 115 -0.20 -18.83 -11.53
C GLN A 115 -1.61 -19.13 -10.97
N LYS A 116 -2.65 -18.73 -11.70
CA LYS A 116 -4.05 -18.85 -11.25
C LYS A 116 -4.46 -20.29 -10.94
N GLU A 117 -4.09 -21.25 -11.78
CA GLU A 117 -4.43 -22.67 -11.59
C GLU A 117 -3.78 -23.22 -10.32
N GLU A 118 -2.59 -22.71 -9.98
CA GLU A 118 -1.89 -23.10 -8.76
C GLU A 118 -2.51 -22.46 -7.51
N LYS A 119 -2.95 -21.20 -7.59
CA LYS A 119 -3.77 -20.55 -6.55
C LYS A 119 -5.04 -21.34 -6.26
N GLU A 120 -5.78 -21.75 -7.31
CA GLU A 120 -6.99 -22.56 -7.16
C GLU A 120 -6.70 -23.93 -6.52
N LYS A 121 -5.63 -24.61 -6.95
CA LYS A 121 -5.19 -25.88 -6.34
C LYS A 121 -4.84 -25.72 -4.86
N ARG A 122 -4.11 -24.66 -4.50
CA ARG A 122 -3.70 -24.37 -3.11
C ARG A 122 -4.93 -24.00 -2.26
N LEU A 123 -5.85 -23.21 -2.78
CA LEU A 123 -7.11 -22.85 -2.13
C LEU A 123 -7.97 -24.08 -1.83
N ASN A 124 -8.09 -25.00 -2.79
CA ASN A 124 -8.81 -26.27 -2.61
C ASN A 124 -8.16 -27.19 -1.57
N LYS A 125 -6.84 -27.06 -1.34
CA LYS A 125 -6.14 -27.79 -0.27
C LYS A 125 -6.34 -27.15 1.11
N LEU A 126 -6.37 -25.82 1.18
CA LEU A 126 -6.58 -25.08 2.43
C LEU A 126 -7.95 -25.39 3.04
N LEU A 127 -8.99 -25.44 2.22
CA LEU A 127 -10.37 -25.59 2.67
C LEU A 127 -10.81 -27.05 2.84
N LYS A 128 -9.91 -27.93 3.28
CA LYS A 128 -10.22 -29.34 3.57
C LYS A 128 -10.68 -29.50 5.02
N GLY A 129 -11.92 -29.95 5.24
CA GLY A 129 -12.50 -30.15 6.58
C GLY A 129 -14.03 -30.11 6.59
N ASN A 130 -14.63 -29.79 7.75
CA ASN A 130 -16.10 -29.73 7.96
C ASN A 130 -16.84 -28.63 7.17
N TYR A 131 -16.17 -27.87 6.31
CA TYR A 131 -16.80 -26.94 5.37
C TYR A 131 -17.41 -27.73 4.20
N PHE A 132 -18.65 -28.19 4.38
CA PHE A 132 -19.43 -28.86 3.34
C PHE A 132 -20.54 -27.94 2.85
N GLY A 133 -20.78 -27.91 1.53
CA GLY A 133 -21.94 -27.22 0.93
C GLY A 133 -21.72 -25.74 0.56
N GLU A 134 -22.77 -24.92 0.68
CA GLU A 134 -22.82 -23.52 0.19
C GLU A 134 -21.80 -22.59 0.88
N GLU A 135 -21.52 -22.80 2.17
CA GLU A 135 -20.57 -21.98 2.94
C GLU A 135 -19.15 -22.04 2.39
N LEU A 136 -18.74 -23.21 1.90
CA LEU A 136 -17.45 -23.39 1.22
C LEU A 136 -17.39 -22.58 -0.08
N GLY A 137 -18.50 -22.53 -0.82
CA GLY A 137 -18.62 -21.74 -2.04
C GLY A 137 -18.49 -20.24 -1.76
N VAL A 138 -19.14 -19.75 -0.72
CA VAL A 138 -19.06 -18.35 -0.26
C VAL A 138 -17.64 -18.01 0.18
N ALA A 139 -17.01 -18.84 1.02
CA ALA A 139 -15.65 -18.62 1.48
C ALA A 139 -14.64 -18.57 0.33
N LYS A 140 -14.75 -19.48 -0.66
CA LYS A 140 -13.90 -19.48 -1.86
C LYS A 140 -14.07 -18.21 -2.68
N LYS A 141 -15.32 -17.76 -2.86
CA LYS A 141 -15.63 -16.54 -3.60
C LYS A 141 -15.01 -15.33 -2.91
N LEU A 142 -15.24 -15.16 -1.61
CA LEU A 142 -14.67 -14.07 -0.81
C LEU A 142 -13.14 -14.07 -0.82
N LEU A 143 -12.51 -15.24 -0.64
CA LEU A 143 -11.05 -15.36 -0.73
C LEU A 143 -10.54 -14.96 -2.12
N SER A 144 -11.22 -15.38 -3.19
CA SER A 144 -10.80 -15.04 -4.57
C SER A 144 -10.98 -13.55 -4.90
N GLU A 145 -11.95 -12.88 -4.26
CA GLU A 145 -12.19 -11.44 -4.42
C GLU A 145 -11.19 -10.59 -3.63
N LEU A 146 -10.78 -11.06 -2.44
CA LEU A 146 -9.93 -10.33 -1.50
C LEU A 146 -8.44 -10.71 -1.56
N MET A 147 -8.09 -11.79 -2.27
CA MET A 147 -6.71 -12.14 -2.60
C MET A 147 -6.37 -11.61 -3.99
N LEU A 148 -5.60 -10.53 -4.01
CA LEU A 148 -5.09 -9.90 -5.21
C LEU A 148 -3.64 -10.28 -5.44
N SER A 149 -3.21 -10.08 -6.68
CA SER A 149 -1.86 -10.39 -7.13
C SER A 149 -1.40 -9.26 -8.01
N PHE A 150 -0.13 -8.88 -7.88
CA PHE A 150 0.41 -7.95 -8.87
C PHE A 150 0.48 -8.60 -10.26
N ASN A 151 0.41 -7.77 -11.29
CA ASN A 151 0.36 -8.23 -12.66
C ASN A 151 1.74 -8.20 -13.32
N LEU A 152 2.41 -9.35 -13.39
CA LEU A 152 3.73 -9.50 -13.99
C LEU A 152 3.62 -9.68 -15.51
N GLU A 153 4.44 -8.96 -16.26
CA GLU A 153 4.48 -9.05 -17.72
C GLU A 153 5.41 -10.17 -18.19
N TYR A 154 6.63 -10.21 -17.64
CA TYR A 154 7.64 -11.18 -18.01
C TYR A 154 7.51 -12.42 -17.16
N LEU A 155 7.01 -13.49 -17.77
CA LEU A 155 6.88 -14.83 -17.18
C LEU A 155 7.92 -15.79 -17.78
N ASP A 156 9.17 -15.34 -17.88
CA ASP A 156 10.25 -16.09 -18.52
C ASP A 156 10.47 -17.42 -17.78
N ARG A 157 10.31 -18.54 -18.51
CA ARG A 157 10.45 -19.90 -17.97
C ARG A 157 11.87 -20.21 -17.50
N ASN A 158 12.86 -19.44 -17.96
CA ASN A 158 14.25 -19.60 -17.53
C ASN A 158 14.51 -18.93 -16.16
N VAL A 159 13.67 -17.97 -15.77
CA VAL A 159 13.73 -17.33 -14.45
C VAL A 159 12.98 -18.20 -13.46
N LYS A 160 13.73 -18.94 -12.63
CA LYS A 160 13.14 -19.88 -11.67
C LYS A 160 12.65 -19.23 -10.38
N LYS A 161 13.16 -18.04 -10.04
CA LYS A 161 12.98 -17.36 -8.74
C LYS A 161 13.15 -15.84 -8.89
N GLY A 162 12.38 -15.08 -8.12
CA GLY A 162 12.42 -13.60 -8.12
C GLY A 162 11.78 -12.99 -9.37
N LEU A 163 10.63 -13.51 -9.81
CA LEU A 163 9.91 -12.96 -10.96
C LEU A 163 9.52 -11.48 -10.78
N PRO A 164 9.07 -11.02 -9.60
CA PRO A 164 8.79 -9.60 -9.36
C PRO A 164 10.02 -8.72 -9.60
N GLU A 165 11.17 -9.07 -9.02
CA GLU A 165 12.44 -8.35 -9.18
C GLU A 165 12.92 -8.37 -10.63
N TYR A 166 12.76 -9.50 -11.33
CA TYR A 166 13.08 -9.60 -12.75
C TYR A 166 12.24 -8.63 -13.58
N ASN A 167 10.93 -8.53 -13.32
CA ASN A 167 10.06 -7.57 -13.98
C ASN A 167 10.50 -6.12 -13.68
N HIS A 168 10.76 -5.81 -12.41
CA HIS A 168 11.27 -4.48 -12.03
C HIS A 168 12.57 -4.13 -12.74
N LYS A 169 13.50 -5.09 -12.85
CA LYS A 169 14.74 -4.93 -13.62
C LYS A 169 14.44 -4.57 -15.08
N LYS A 170 13.62 -5.38 -15.77
CA LYS A 170 13.30 -5.14 -17.19
C LYS A 170 12.66 -3.78 -17.41
N TRP A 171 11.66 -3.42 -16.60
CA TRP A 171 10.99 -2.12 -16.73
C TRP A 171 11.90 -0.94 -16.39
N PHE A 172 12.85 -1.11 -15.46
CA PHE A 172 13.85 -0.10 -15.13
C PHE A 172 14.87 0.09 -16.27
N GLU A 173 15.25 -1.00 -16.94
CA GLU A 173 16.21 -0.99 -18.04
C GLU A 173 15.68 -0.40 -19.35
N GLU A 174 14.36 -0.37 -19.51
CA GLU A 174 13.64 0.28 -20.61
C GLU A 174 13.67 1.81 -20.51
N ILE A 175 13.99 2.38 -19.34
CA ILE A 175 14.08 3.83 -19.17
C ILE A 175 15.30 4.33 -19.94
N ASP A 176 15.07 5.23 -20.90
CA ASP A 176 16.11 5.85 -21.71
C ASP A 176 16.27 7.35 -21.43
N LYS A 177 17.27 7.95 -22.07
CA LYS A 177 17.62 9.36 -21.85
C LYS A 177 16.51 10.27 -22.36
N GLU A 178 15.93 9.94 -23.50
CA GLU A 178 14.88 10.69 -24.17
C GLU A 178 13.65 10.83 -23.27
N VAL A 179 13.20 9.72 -22.66
CA VAL A 179 12.08 9.70 -21.71
C VAL A 179 12.39 10.55 -20.48
N ILE A 180 13.57 10.39 -19.87
CA ILE A 180 13.95 11.17 -18.69
C ILE A 180 13.96 12.67 -19.01
N LEU A 181 14.59 13.09 -20.10
CA LEU A 181 14.68 14.50 -20.50
C LEU A 181 13.30 15.09 -20.85
N SER A 182 12.39 14.29 -21.40
CA SER A 182 11.04 14.74 -21.72
C SER A 182 10.19 15.04 -20.48
N ILE A 183 10.40 14.27 -19.40
CA ILE A 183 9.64 14.36 -18.16
C ILE A 183 10.26 15.38 -17.21
N ASP A 184 11.57 15.31 -16.98
CA ASP A 184 12.23 16.13 -15.96
C ASP A 184 12.64 17.50 -16.44
N LYS A 185 12.93 17.64 -17.74
CA LYS A 185 13.37 18.89 -18.37
C LYS A 185 14.44 19.61 -17.51
N PRO A 186 15.57 18.94 -17.23
CA PRO A 186 16.59 19.47 -16.33
C PRO A 186 17.03 20.86 -16.82
N SER A 187 17.11 21.81 -15.88
CA SER A 187 17.32 23.23 -16.14
C SER A 187 18.63 23.76 -15.53
N ASN A 188 19.30 22.94 -14.73
CA ASN A 188 20.52 23.28 -14.04
C ASN A 188 21.46 22.08 -13.93
N LEU A 189 22.74 22.36 -13.66
CA LEU A 189 23.81 21.36 -13.59
C LEU A 189 23.54 20.25 -12.56
N HIS A 190 22.83 20.56 -11.47
CA HIS A 190 22.49 19.55 -10.45
C HIS A 190 21.48 18.53 -10.98
N GLU A 191 20.45 18.99 -11.67
CA GLU A 191 19.46 18.13 -12.32
C GLU A 191 20.09 17.30 -13.45
N GLU A 192 20.95 17.91 -14.26
CA GLU A 192 21.69 17.19 -15.32
C GLU A 192 22.54 16.05 -14.75
N ARG A 193 23.28 16.30 -13.66
CA ARG A 193 24.11 15.28 -12.98
C ARG A 193 23.31 14.12 -12.38
N LYS A 194 22.07 14.38 -11.95
CA LYS A 194 21.15 13.31 -11.50
C LYS A 194 20.73 12.44 -12.66
N VAL A 195 20.41 13.03 -13.81
CA VAL A 195 20.08 12.29 -15.04
C VAL A 195 21.26 11.41 -15.47
N GLU A 196 22.48 11.95 -15.47
CA GLU A 196 23.69 11.19 -15.78
C GLU A 196 23.85 9.97 -14.85
N SER A 197 23.73 10.17 -13.54
CA SER A 197 23.91 9.09 -12.56
C SER A 197 22.79 8.04 -12.64
N LEU A 198 21.57 8.44 -12.99
CA LEU A 198 20.46 7.52 -13.24
C LEU A 198 20.74 6.64 -14.47
N LEU A 199 21.27 7.23 -15.54
CA LEU A 199 21.66 6.48 -16.74
C LEU A 199 22.83 5.53 -16.48
N GLU A 200 23.80 5.93 -15.67
CA GLU A 200 24.88 5.04 -15.20
C GLU A 200 24.33 3.86 -14.40
N LEU A 201 23.39 4.11 -13.48
CA LEU A 201 22.73 3.05 -12.70
C LEU A 201 21.93 2.10 -13.58
N ILE A 202 21.20 2.60 -14.58
CA ILE A 202 20.47 1.78 -15.56
C ILE A 202 21.46 0.92 -16.35
N LYS A 203 22.59 1.49 -16.77
CA LYS A 203 23.65 0.74 -17.45
C LYS A 203 24.25 -0.34 -16.56
N PHE A 204 24.46 -0.06 -15.27
CA PHE A 204 24.91 -1.04 -14.29
C PHE A 204 23.88 -2.17 -14.08
N SER A 205 22.59 -1.83 -13.99
CA SER A 205 21.51 -2.82 -13.92
C SER A 205 21.55 -3.81 -15.09
N LYS A 206 21.78 -3.32 -16.31
CA LYS A 206 21.95 -4.15 -17.53
C LYS A 206 23.10 -5.15 -17.44
N SER A 207 24.14 -4.86 -16.65
CA SER A 207 25.26 -5.78 -16.44
C SER A 207 25.01 -6.86 -15.39
N ILE A 208 23.91 -6.75 -14.61
CA ILE A 208 23.54 -7.76 -13.62
C ILE A 208 22.82 -8.92 -14.32
N GLU A 209 23.43 -10.09 -14.28
CA GLU A 209 22.84 -11.35 -14.71
C GLU A 209 22.77 -12.31 -13.52
N LEU A 210 21.59 -12.85 -13.24
CA LEU A 210 21.33 -13.68 -12.06
C LEU A 210 20.54 -14.93 -12.43
N ASN A 211 20.81 -16.02 -11.72
CA ASN A 211 19.98 -17.23 -11.77
C ASN A 211 18.80 -17.17 -10.79
N ASP A 212 18.94 -16.35 -9.73
CA ASP A 212 17.94 -16.10 -8.70
C ASP A 212 17.81 -14.58 -8.52
N TYR A 213 16.68 -14.02 -8.94
CA TYR A 213 16.50 -12.57 -8.98
C TYR A 213 16.10 -11.95 -7.64
N HIS A 214 15.86 -12.72 -6.57
CA HIS A 214 15.63 -12.15 -5.23
C HIS A 214 16.82 -11.28 -4.76
N SER A 215 18.03 -11.59 -5.22
CA SER A 215 19.24 -10.80 -4.91
C SER A 215 19.44 -9.58 -5.82
N TYR A 216 18.53 -9.29 -6.76
CA TYR A 216 18.70 -8.19 -7.72
C TYR A 216 18.96 -6.84 -7.04
N TYR A 217 18.17 -6.48 -6.03
CA TYR A 217 18.35 -5.22 -5.32
C TYR A 217 19.60 -5.19 -4.45
N GLU A 218 20.03 -6.35 -3.93
CA GLU A 218 21.29 -6.47 -3.20
C GLU A 218 22.50 -6.22 -4.10
N GLU A 219 22.48 -6.74 -5.33
CA GLU A 219 23.49 -6.47 -6.34
C GLU A 219 23.45 -5.01 -6.81
N LEU A 220 22.25 -4.47 -7.03
CA LEU A 220 22.09 -3.08 -7.48
C LEU A 220 22.64 -2.07 -6.46
N ARG A 221 22.50 -2.33 -5.15
CA ARG A 221 23.07 -1.52 -4.06
C ARG A 221 24.59 -1.40 -4.08
N LYS A 222 25.29 -2.28 -4.79
CA LYS A 222 26.76 -2.22 -4.94
C LYS A 222 27.20 -1.10 -5.87
N PHE A 223 26.29 -0.56 -6.68
CA PHE A 223 26.56 0.58 -7.54
C PHE A 223 27.06 1.80 -6.74
N ARG A 224 28.00 2.54 -7.34
CA ARG A 224 28.53 3.79 -6.80
C ARG A 224 28.32 4.86 -7.88
N PRO A 225 27.34 5.76 -7.71
CA PRO A 225 27.06 6.76 -8.73
C PRO A 225 28.16 7.81 -8.80
N SER A 226 28.44 8.33 -9.99
CA SER A 226 29.41 9.41 -10.18
C SER A 226 28.94 10.73 -9.53
N ASN A 227 27.63 10.95 -9.43
CA ASN A 227 27.05 12.08 -8.71
C ASN A 227 25.96 11.64 -7.73
N THR A 228 25.46 12.56 -6.90
CA THR A 228 24.42 12.25 -5.91
C THR A 228 23.12 11.79 -6.57
N LEU A 229 22.64 10.61 -6.19
CA LEU A 229 21.27 10.15 -6.44
C LEU A 229 20.48 10.16 -5.13
N ASP A 230 19.55 11.10 -5.03
CA ASP A 230 18.70 11.23 -3.83
C ASP A 230 17.92 9.93 -3.59
N LEU A 231 17.80 9.54 -2.32
CA LEU A 231 17.07 8.34 -1.89
C LEU A 231 17.62 7.00 -2.41
N PHE A 232 18.75 6.96 -3.11
CA PHE A 232 19.30 5.69 -3.63
C PHE A 232 19.70 4.69 -2.52
N HIS A 233 19.98 5.17 -1.31
CA HIS A 233 20.17 4.32 -0.12
C HIS A 233 18.92 3.47 0.22
N MET A 234 17.74 3.86 -0.26
CA MET A 234 16.51 3.07 -0.28
C MET A 234 16.29 2.52 -1.70
N THR A 235 17.18 1.64 -2.14
CA THR A 235 17.34 1.24 -3.56
C THR A 235 16.05 0.73 -4.21
N GLU A 236 15.30 -0.14 -3.53
CA GLU A 236 14.01 -0.65 -4.02
C GLU A 236 13.02 0.49 -4.23
N PHE A 237 12.84 1.34 -3.23
CA PHE A 237 11.95 2.49 -3.31
C PHE A 237 12.36 3.45 -4.44
N PHE A 238 13.66 3.70 -4.59
CA PHE A 238 14.20 4.53 -5.66
C PHE A 238 13.86 3.95 -7.05
N VAL A 239 14.14 2.67 -7.27
CA VAL A 239 13.88 1.98 -8.56
C VAL A 239 12.38 1.95 -8.86
N LEU A 240 11.55 1.59 -7.88
CA LEU A 240 10.10 1.56 -8.06
C LEU A 240 9.53 2.95 -8.39
N ASN A 241 10.03 4.02 -7.76
CA ASN A 241 9.65 5.38 -8.12
C ASN A 241 10.15 5.80 -9.51
N ALA A 242 11.35 5.36 -9.91
CA ALA A 242 11.85 5.59 -11.26
C ALA A 242 10.96 4.89 -12.32
N ILE A 243 10.58 3.63 -12.10
CA ILE A 243 9.65 2.89 -12.97
C ILE A 243 8.30 3.61 -13.01
N LYS A 244 7.72 3.94 -11.86
CA LYS A 244 6.45 4.69 -11.76
C LYS A 244 6.48 6.00 -12.54
N LYS A 245 7.59 6.72 -12.48
CA LYS A 245 7.75 8.04 -13.08
C LYS A 245 8.00 7.97 -14.59
N TYR A 246 8.96 7.15 -15.02
CA TYR A 246 9.45 7.14 -16.39
C TYR A 246 8.87 5.98 -17.24
N ASN A 247 8.40 4.90 -16.62
CA ASN A 247 7.75 3.78 -17.29
C ASN A 247 6.31 3.58 -16.80
N LYS A 248 5.53 4.67 -16.88
CA LYS A 248 4.18 4.75 -16.29
C LYS A 248 3.21 3.68 -16.82
N VAL A 249 3.28 3.34 -18.10
CA VAL A 249 2.40 2.32 -18.71
C VAL A 249 2.57 0.96 -18.04
N LYS A 250 3.82 0.53 -17.82
CA LYS A 250 4.13 -0.74 -17.16
C LYS A 250 3.76 -0.67 -15.67
N TRP A 251 4.06 0.43 -15.01
CA TRP A 251 3.66 0.65 -13.63
C TRP A 251 2.15 0.55 -13.43
N ASP A 252 1.36 1.26 -14.23
CA ASP A 252 -0.10 1.23 -14.15
C ASP A 252 -0.66 -0.17 -14.47
N ALA A 253 -0.06 -0.89 -15.43
CA ALA A 253 -0.45 -2.27 -15.73
C ALA A 253 -0.11 -3.24 -14.58
N TYR A 254 0.98 -3.00 -13.85
CA TYR A 254 1.45 -3.81 -12.74
C TYR A 254 0.59 -3.64 -11.48
N VAL A 255 0.27 -2.39 -11.12
CA VAL A 255 -0.37 -2.06 -9.84
C VAL A 255 -1.83 -1.61 -9.94
N GLY A 256 -2.35 -1.32 -11.13
CA GLY A 256 -3.64 -0.64 -11.31
C GLY A 256 -4.79 -1.28 -10.55
N ARG A 257 -4.98 -2.60 -10.68
CA ARG A 257 -6.03 -3.34 -9.97
C ARG A 257 -5.89 -3.26 -8.44
N ILE A 258 -4.66 -3.28 -7.94
CA ILE A 258 -4.38 -3.18 -6.49
C ILE A 258 -4.62 -1.75 -6.02
N ARG A 259 -4.18 -0.74 -6.79
CA ARG A 259 -4.44 0.67 -6.49
C ARG A 259 -5.93 0.94 -6.33
N ASP A 260 -6.75 0.44 -7.26
CA ASP A 260 -8.21 0.63 -7.22
C ASP A 260 -8.81 -0.07 -5.99
N ALA A 261 -8.42 -1.32 -5.73
CA ALA A 261 -8.88 -2.06 -4.56
C ALA A 261 -8.49 -1.41 -3.22
N LEU A 262 -7.32 -0.76 -3.15
CA LEU A 262 -6.88 -0.01 -1.97
C LEU A 262 -7.75 1.22 -1.70
N VAL A 263 -8.25 1.86 -2.76
CA VAL A 263 -9.20 2.98 -2.62
C VAL A 263 -10.55 2.45 -2.15
N ASP A 264 -11.05 1.39 -2.78
CA ASP A 264 -12.35 0.80 -2.43
C ASP A 264 -12.37 0.30 -0.99
N VAL A 265 -11.33 -0.42 -0.56
CA VAL A 265 -11.25 -0.95 0.81
C VAL A 265 -11.16 0.17 1.85
N LYS A 266 -10.51 1.30 1.52
CA LYS A 266 -10.43 2.48 2.39
C LYS A 266 -11.81 3.10 2.58
N GLU A 267 -12.55 3.32 1.49
CA GLU A 267 -13.88 3.95 1.58
C GLU A 267 -14.89 3.03 2.28
N GLU A 268 -14.86 1.72 2.01
CA GLU A 268 -15.68 0.74 2.70
C GLU A 268 -15.36 0.67 4.20
N ASN A 269 -14.06 0.66 4.56
CA ASN A 269 -13.65 0.70 5.96
C ASN A 269 -14.15 1.97 6.65
N ARG A 270 -13.98 3.13 6.00
CA ARG A 270 -14.49 4.41 6.52
C ARG A 270 -16.00 4.36 6.74
N LYS A 271 -16.75 3.84 5.77
CA LYS A 271 -18.21 3.71 5.87
C LYS A 271 -18.62 2.87 7.08
N ARG A 272 -18.04 1.68 7.26
CA ARG A 272 -18.32 0.80 8.40
C ARG A 272 -18.07 1.46 9.76
N PHE A 273 -16.96 2.19 9.89
CA PHE A 273 -16.64 2.92 11.12
C PHE A 273 -17.58 4.10 11.38
N VAL A 274 -18.05 4.77 10.32
CA VAL A 274 -19.04 5.84 10.45
C VAL A 274 -20.41 5.27 10.86
N GLU A 275 -20.83 4.15 10.27
CA GLU A 275 -22.13 3.51 10.51
C GLU A 275 -22.23 2.85 11.90
N ALA A 276 -21.15 2.25 12.41
CA ALA A 276 -21.17 1.54 13.70
C ALA A 276 -21.42 2.43 14.94
N ASP A 277 -21.51 3.75 14.76
CA ASP A 277 -21.79 4.74 15.81
C ASP A 277 -20.99 4.61 17.12
N MET A 278 -19.79 4.02 17.05
CA MET A 278 -18.90 3.83 18.19
C MET A 278 -17.98 5.05 18.38
N TYR A 279 -18.01 5.62 19.60
CA TYR A 279 -17.14 6.71 20.02
C TYR A 279 -15.91 6.19 20.75
N PHE A 280 -14.78 6.05 20.05
CA PHE A 280 -13.51 5.74 20.72
C PHE A 280 -12.88 7.03 21.26
N ASN A 281 -12.98 7.26 22.57
CA ASN A 281 -12.20 8.28 23.24
C ASN A 281 -10.72 7.94 23.10
N LYS A 282 -9.93 8.81 22.44
CA LYS A 282 -8.48 8.71 22.44
C LYS A 282 -8.02 8.86 23.90
N ARG A 283 -7.52 7.79 24.52
CA ARG A 283 -6.81 7.92 25.81
C ARG A 283 -5.58 8.78 25.53
N ASN A 284 -5.51 9.93 26.18
CA ASN A 284 -4.31 10.76 26.22
C ASN A 284 -3.22 9.95 26.95
N ASN A 285 -2.24 9.46 26.20
CA ASN A 285 -0.93 9.12 26.74
C ASN A 285 0.03 10.26 26.37
#